data_AF-A0A517DUI8-F1
#
_entry.id   AF-A0A517DUI8-F1
#
_cell.length_a   1.000
_cell.length_b   1.000
_cell.length_c   1.000
_cell.angle_alpha   90.00
_cell.angle_beta   90.00
_cell.angle_gamma   90.00
#
_symmetry.space_group_name_H-M   'P 1'
#
loop_
_entity.id
_entity.type
_entity.pdbx_description
1 polymer ?
#
loop_
_entity_poly.entity_id
_entity_poly.type
_entity_poly.pdbx_seq_one_letter_code
_entity_poly.pdbx_strand_id
1 'polypeptide(L)'
;MAVWLIGLLTGGGVLAAWWLYTRRLDWQFKTIESQLRGRSRERRLPAAAAKRMMRQIFKLLKTSLIAGDADNIYRAFDLLKLALGYGLGGAAEPGRLTAAVFLALRSHQLDAAGHGIDAFRPLVKNINAAELPPIVEQLGLIAVISLKHRHNFLAARAVEIIFASLGTVQADGVRTAVMRALKVTGLTALRRGDAGLVREIQAKLAAWLAAEPPDSVIQEQVTGVLSAWLLRVVKAGDASVIEPLTDYIRQLADKKVLANNTLAGIVGECSHIAGMDSLNPFSQAAGAISMLSLDLAVQVRANATWRQAVDSAGQAARLAVTQRSLAESFDIVYPLLEAGRRLLAAELNSSLVNDIFRQHSLYILMRECMQLVDFVSRQNFTITAADIIDELYLNWIKCPANTGQQKSIRKFCQLLFLYYIRIKRRQKCATAEGSSFYAPDTITLANRERLAQLGYLI
;
A
#
# COMPACT_ATOMS: atom_id res chain seq x y z
N MET A 1 31.95 51.59 -59.42
CA MET A 1 30.83 51.72 -58.46
C MET A 1 29.86 50.52 -58.50
N ALA A 2 29.43 50.05 -59.68
CA ALA A 2 28.48 48.91 -59.79
C ALA A 2 29.01 47.57 -59.24
N VAL A 3 30.31 47.27 -59.39
CA VAL A 3 30.92 46.01 -58.95
C VAL A 3 30.94 45.86 -57.41
N TRP A 4 31.11 46.98 -56.68
CA TRP A 4 31.10 46.99 -55.21
C TRP A 4 29.69 46.80 -54.63
N LEU A 5 28.67 47.33 -55.30
CA LEU A 5 27.26 47.13 -54.93
C LEU A 5 26.81 45.67 -55.14
N ILE A 6 27.25 45.03 -56.23
CA ILE A 6 26.97 43.61 -56.47
C ILE A 6 27.67 42.74 -55.42
N GLY A 7 28.94 43.02 -55.09
CA GLY A 7 29.68 42.30 -54.04
C GLY A 7 29.06 42.41 -52.64
N LEU A 8 28.53 43.58 -52.28
CA LEU A 8 27.81 43.80 -51.02
C LEU A 8 26.43 43.12 -50.98
N LEU A 9 25.71 43.09 -52.11
CA LEU A 9 24.42 42.40 -52.21
C LEU A 9 24.59 40.87 -52.20
N THR A 10 25.62 40.33 -52.88
CA THR A 10 25.92 38.89 -52.85
C THR A 10 26.51 38.47 -51.51
N GLY A 11 27.40 39.27 -50.91
CA GLY A 11 27.94 39.02 -49.57
C GLY A 11 26.87 39.11 -48.47
N GLY A 12 26.01 40.11 -48.54
CA GLY A 12 24.86 40.27 -47.65
C GLY A 12 23.82 39.17 -47.83
N GLY A 13 23.55 38.76 -49.07
CA GLY A 13 22.66 37.64 -49.39
C GLY A 13 23.18 36.30 -48.88
N VAL A 14 24.48 36.04 -49.02
CA VAL A 14 25.12 34.83 -48.48
C VAL A 14 25.13 34.84 -46.94
N LEU A 15 25.39 35.98 -46.31
CA LEU A 15 25.29 36.13 -44.84
C LEU A 15 23.86 35.95 -44.34
N ALA A 16 22.86 36.49 -45.05
CA ALA A 16 21.45 36.33 -44.72
C ALA A 16 20.97 34.89 -44.94
N ALA A 17 21.37 34.25 -46.03
CA ALA A 17 21.08 32.85 -46.31
C ALA A 17 21.76 31.91 -45.29
N TRP A 18 23.01 32.20 -44.92
CA TRP A 18 23.73 31.49 -43.86
C TRP A 18 23.08 31.71 -42.50
N TRP A 19 22.62 32.93 -42.19
CA TRP A 19 21.90 33.24 -40.96
C TRP A 19 20.53 32.54 -40.89
N LEU A 20 19.80 32.46 -42.01
CA LEU A 20 18.57 31.70 -42.12
C LEU A 20 18.82 30.19 -42.03
N TYR A 21 19.90 29.70 -42.65
CA TYR A 21 20.28 28.29 -42.64
C TYR A 21 20.72 27.82 -41.24
N THR A 22 21.51 28.62 -40.54
CA THR A 22 21.92 28.36 -39.14
C THR A 22 20.75 28.49 -38.15
N ARG A 23 19.67 29.21 -38.53
CA ARG A 23 18.40 29.25 -37.79
C ARG A 23 17.46 28.10 -38.09
N ARG A 24 17.69 27.27 -39.11
CA ARG A 24 16.87 26.07 -39.36
C ARG A 24 17.05 25.08 -38.21
N LEU A 25 15.92 24.56 -37.72
CA LEU A 25 15.88 23.61 -36.60
C LEU A 25 16.75 22.38 -36.85
N ASP A 26 16.76 21.84 -38.07
CA ASP A 26 17.60 20.70 -38.44
C ASP A 26 19.10 20.95 -38.24
N TRP A 27 19.58 22.16 -38.57
CA TRP A 27 20.97 22.52 -38.40
C TRP A 27 21.32 22.69 -36.93
N GLN A 28 20.40 23.26 -36.14
CA GLN A 28 20.56 23.37 -34.68
C GLN A 28 20.61 22.00 -34.00
N PHE A 29 19.75 21.05 -34.42
CA PHE A 29 19.79 19.68 -33.94
C PHE A 29 21.11 18.99 -34.29
N LYS A 30 21.54 19.02 -35.55
CA LYS A 30 22.81 18.41 -35.99
C LYS A 30 24.04 19.04 -35.30
N THR A 31 24.01 20.34 -35.05
CA THR A 31 25.11 21.04 -34.38
C THR A 31 25.21 20.67 -32.91
N ILE A 32 24.08 20.58 -32.20
CA ILE A 32 24.07 20.15 -30.80
C ILE A 32 24.45 18.67 -30.69
N GLU A 33 23.96 17.82 -31.60
CA GLU A 33 24.32 16.42 -31.65
C GLU A 33 25.82 16.21 -31.89
N SER A 34 26.41 16.92 -32.85
CA SER A 34 27.84 16.84 -33.11
C SER A 34 28.68 17.39 -31.96
N GLN A 35 28.21 18.44 -31.28
CA GLN A 35 28.85 18.95 -30.06
C GLN A 35 28.78 17.95 -28.90
N LEU A 36 27.64 17.27 -28.71
CA LEU A 36 27.48 16.22 -27.70
C LEU A 36 28.39 15.02 -28.00
N ARG A 37 28.40 14.52 -29.25
CA ARG A 37 29.24 13.39 -29.66
C ARG A 37 30.74 13.71 -29.69
N GLY A 38 31.10 14.92 -30.09
CA GLY A 38 32.50 15.37 -30.14
C GLY A 38 33.07 15.57 -28.74
N ARG A 39 32.25 16.07 -27.80
CA ARG A 39 32.68 16.40 -26.44
C ARG A 39 32.41 15.30 -25.41
N SER A 40 31.67 14.25 -25.76
CA SER A 40 31.59 13.03 -24.92
C SER A 40 32.93 12.28 -24.82
N ARG A 41 33.92 12.63 -25.64
CA ARG A 41 35.31 12.13 -25.55
C ARG A 41 36.16 12.91 -24.53
N GLU A 42 35.75 14.11 -24.12
CA GLU A 42 36.44 14.89 -23.08
C GLU A 42 35.87 14.54 -21.71
N ARG A 43 36.71 14.05 -20.79
CA ARG A 43 36.30 13.46 -19.50
C ARG A 43 35.45 14.37 -18.60
N ARG A 44 35.50 15.70 -18.77
CA ARG A 44 34.69 16.68 -17.99
C ARG A 44 34.41 17.93 -18.81
N LEU A 45 33.14 18.20 -19.09
CA LEU A 45 32.69 19.45 -19.69
C LEU A 45 32.67 20.59 -18.64
N PRO A 46 33.12 21.81 -18.97
CA PRO A 46 33.00 22.94 -18.06
C PRO A 46 31.53 23.27 -17.81
N ALA A 47 31.17 23.50 -16.54
CA ALA A 47 29.78 23.64 -16.09
C ALA A 47 28.99 24.73 -16.86
N ALA A 48 29.66 25.83 -17.25
CA ALA A 48 29.06 26.89 -18.04
C ALA A 48 28.66 26.45 -19.46
N ALA A 49 29.49 25.62 -20.10
CA ALA A 49 29.20 25.08 -21.43
C ALA A 49 28.07 24.05 -21.38
N ALA A 50 28.08 23.16 -20.38
CA ALA A 50 27.00 22.21 -20.14
C ALA A 50 25.65 22.94 -19.93
N LYS A 51 25.63 23.97 -19.06
CA LYS A 51 24.44 24.79 -18.80
C LYS A 51 23.93 25.51 -20.05
N ARG A 52 24.83 26.03 -20.90
CA ARG A 52 24.45 26.66 -22.17
C ARG A 52 23.81 25.65 -23.14
N MET A 53 24.40 24.46 -23.25
CA MET A 53 23.90 23.39 -24.12
C MET A 53 22.52 22.89 -23.66
N MET A 54 22.35 22.63 -22.37
CA MET A 54 21.05 22.24 -21.80
C MET A 54 19.97 23.31 -22.02
N ARG A 55 20.30 24.59 -21.87
CA ARG A 55 19.36 25.69 -22.19
C ARG A 55 18.95 25.69 -23.65
N GLN A 56 19.87 25.41 -24.57
CA GLN A 56 19.56 25.33 -26.01
C GLN A 56 18.65 24.14 -26.31
N ILE A 57 18.92 22.96 -25.73
CA ILE A 57 18.07 21.77 -25.86
C ILE A 57 16.66 22.05 -25.33
N PHE A 58 16.53 22.62 -24.13
CA PHE A 58 15.20 22.98 -23.58
C PHE A 58 14.48 24.07 -24.39
N LYS A 59 15.22 25.01 -25.00
CA LYS A 59 14.64 26.01 -25.90
C LYS A 59 14.06 25.34 -27.15
N LEU A 60 14.83 24.46 -27.79
CA LEU A 60 14.41 23.66 -28.95
C LEU A 60 13.20 22.78 -28.61
N LEU A 61 13.24 22.12 -27.46
CA LEU A 61 12.13 21.30 -26.99
C LEU A 61 10.86 22.13 -26.81
N LYS A 62 10.96 23.28 -26.12
CA LYS A 62 9.82 24.19 -25.92
C LYS A 62 9.25 24.70 -27.24
N THR A 63 10.10 25.11 -28.19
CA THR A 63 9.63 25.58 -29.50
C THR A 63 8.96 24.46 -30.28
N SER A 64 9.50 23.24 -30.23
CA SER A 64 8.95 22.08 -30.94
C SER A 64 7.61 21.63 -30.33
N LEU A 65 7.49 21.64 -28.99
CA LEU A 65 6.24 21.32 -28.28
C LEU A 65 5.12 22.33 -28.60
N ILE A 66 5.45 23.62 -28.70
CA ILE A 66 4.49 24.67 -29.07
C ILE A 66 4.08 24.54 -30.54
N ALA A 67 5.03 24.22 -31.42
CA ALA A 67 4.75 24.03 -32.84
C ALA A 67 3.96 22.74 -33.14
N GLY A 68 4.01 21.75 -32.25
CA GLY A 68 3.33 20.46 -32.41
C GLY A 68 3.99 19.51 -33.41
N ASP A 69 5.25 19.77 -33.76
CA ASP A 69 6.00 18.95 -34.72
C ASP A 69 6.61 17.72 -34.02
N ALA A 70 5.97 16.57 -34.19
CA ALA A 70 6.33 15.32 -33.52
C ALA A 70 7.80 14.93 -33.74
N ASP A 71 8.31 15.02 -34.98
CA ASP A 71 9.68 14.60 -35.31
C ASP A 71 10.71 15.46 -34.57
N ASN A 72 10.48 16.77 -34.56
CA ASN A 72 11.36 17.71 -33.86
C ASN A 72 11.28 17.56 -32.34
N ILE A 73 10.10 17.21 -31.80
CA ILE A 73 9.95 16.89 -30.38
C ILE A 73 10.72 15.63 -30.00
N TYR A 74 10.61 14.55 -30.79
CA TYR A 74 11.35 13.31 -30.53
C TYR A 74 12.87 13.53 -30.57
N ARG A 75 13.36 14.21 -31.62
CA ARG A 75 14.79 14.56 -31.73
C ARG A 75 15.26 15.40 -30.55
N ALA A 76 14.45 16.36 -30.08
CA ALA A 76 14.78 17.17 -28.92
C ALA A 76 14.85 16.34 -27.62
N PHE A 77 13.91 15.41 -27.41
CA PHE A 77 13.95 14.51 -26.26
C PHE A 77 15.10 13.52 -26.32
N ASP A 78 15.46 13.00 -27.50
CA ASP A 78 16.59 12.08 -27.63
C ASP A 78 17.93 12.78 -27.36
N LEU A 79 18.10 14.01 -27.84
CA LEU A 79 19.26 14.82 -27.47
C LEU A 79 19.31 15.14 -25.97
N LEU A 80 18.14 15.37 -25.36
CA LEU A 80 18.05 15.56 -23.92
C LEU A 80 18.44 14.28 -23.16
N LYS A 81 17.94 13.11 -23.57
CA LYS A 81 18.31 11.81 -23.00
C LYS A 81 19.81 11.57 -23.11
N LEU A 82 20.42 11.86 -24.26
CA LEU A 82 21.86 11.74 -24.48
C LEU A 82 22.65 12.69 -23.58
N ALA A 83 22.26 13.97 -23.53
CA ALA A 83 22.93 14.97 -22.69
C ALA A 83 22.87 14.60 -21.20
N LEU A 84 21.70 14.16 -20.73
CA LEU A 84 21.53 13.66 -19.36
C LEU A 84 22.31 12.36 -19.12
N GLY A 85 22.39 11.48 -20.13
CA GLY A 85 23.18 10.25 -20.11
C GLY A 85 24.69 10.51 -19.98
N TYR A 86 25.17 11.65 -20.47
CA TYR A 86 26.55 12.12 -20.26
C TYR A 86 26.75 12.88 -18.94
N GLY A 87 25.74 12.96 -18.08
CA GLY A 87 25.85 13.63 -16.78
C GLY A 87 25.82 15.16 -16.85
N LEU A 88 25.26 15.75 -17.92
CA LEU A 88 25.12 17.20 -18.05
C LEU A 88 23.92 17.78 -17.25
N GLY A 89 23.25 16.93 -16.47
CA GLY A 89 22.17 17.31 -15.58
C GLY A 89 22.67 18.10 -14.37
N GLY A 90 21.89 19.10 -13.95
CA GLY A 90 22.10 19.83 -12.70
C GLY A 90 20.80 19.95 -11.91
N ALA A 91 20.83 20.75 -10.83
CA ALA A 91 19.70 20.88 -9.92
C ALA A 91 18.43 21.52 -10.53
N ALA A 92 18.52 22.24 -11.66
CA ALA A 92 17.36 22.92 -12.27
C ALA A 92 16.67 22.06 -13.34
N GLU A 93 17.34 21.02 -13.80
CA GLU A 93 16.98 20.18 -14.94
C GLU A 93 15.75 19.29 -14.64
N PRO A 94 15.59 18.69 -13.44
CA PRO A 94 14.35 17.98 -13.07
C PRO A 94 13.09 18.84 -13.24
N GLY A 95 13.13 20.09 -12.74
CA GLY A 95 11.99 21.00 -12.81
C GLY A 95 11.65 21.40 -14.24
N ARG A 96 12.66 21.63 -15.10
CA ARG A 96 12.45 21.93 -16.52
C ARG A 96 11.89 20.72 -17.28
N LEU A 97 12.37 19.52 -16.99
CA LEU A 97 11.87 18.30 -17.60
C LEU A 97 10.41 18.04 -17.20
N THR A 98 10.09 18.20 -15.92
CA THR A 98 8.72 18.13 -15.40
C THR A 98 7.80 19.12 -16.11
N ALA A 99 8.23 20.37 -16.27
CA ALA A 99 7.46 21.38 -17.00
C ALA A 99 7.24 21.02 -18.48
N ALA A 100 8.25 20.41 -19.14
CA ALA A 100 8.12 19.95 -20.52
C ALA A 100 7.13 18.78 -20.64
N VAL A 101 7.15 17.82 -19.71
CA VAL A 101 6.17 16.73 -19.65
C VAL A 101 4.75 17.26 -19.44
N PHE A 102 4.56 18.22 -18.52
CA PHE A 102 3.25 18.82 -18.32
C PHE A 102 2.76 19.63 -19.52
N LEU A 103 3.67 20.32 -20.23
CA LEU A 103 3.31 21.01 -21.47
C LEU A 103 2.86 19.99 -22.54
N ALA A 104 3.58 18.90 -22.72
CA ALA A 104 3.21 17.83 -23.66
C ALA A 104 1.85 17.20 -23.31
N LEU A 105 1.61 16.92 -22.01
CA LEU A 105 0.32 16.43 -21.51
C LEU A 105 -0.82 17.41 -21.79
N ARG A 106 -0.62 18.70 -21.51
CA ARG A 106 -1.64 19.74 -21.75
C ARG A 106 -1.94 19.93 -23.24
N SER A 107 -0.95 19.73 -24.10
CA SER A 107 -1.09 19.78 -25.56
C SER A 107 -1.57 18.46 -26.18
N HIS A 108 -1.99 17.48 -25.38
CA HIS A 108 -2.42 16.14 -25.82
C HIS A 108 -1.38 15.35 -26.63
N GLN A 109 -0.09 15.69 -26.51
CA GLN A 109 1.02 14.98 -27.15
C GLN A 109 1.52 13.87 -26.21
N LEU A 110 0.76 12.78 -26.10
CA LEU A 110 0.99 11.73 -25.10
C LEU A 110 2.30 10.97 -25.31
N ASP A 111 2.66 10.69 -26.57
CA ASP A 111 3.92 10.01 -26.88
C ASP A 111 5.11 10.89 -26.50
N ALA A 112 5.07 12.18 -26.83
CA ALA A 112 6.06 13.16 -26.40
C ALA A 112 6.19 13.23 -24.87
N ALA A 113 5.07 13.20 -24.13
CA ALA A 113 5.09 13.14 -22.68
C ALA A 113 5.79 11.86 -22.18
N GLY A 114 5.53 10.71 -22.82
CA GLY A 114 6.20 9.44 -22.53
C GLY A 114 7.72 9.49 -22.75
N HIS A 115 8.17 10.12 -23.85
CA HIS A 115 9.59 10.33 -24.12
C HIS A 115 10.24 11.29 -23.11
N GLY A 116 9.49 12.28 -22.63
CA GLY A 116 9.92 13.15 -21.54
C GLY A 116 10.06 12.42 -20.21
N ILE A 117 9.11 11.53 -19.88
CA ILE A 117 9.22 10.67 -18.69
C ILE A 117 10.47 9.80 -18.76
N ASP A 118 10.75 9.17 -19.91
CA ASP A 118 11.97 8.37 -20.09
C ASP A 118 13.27 9.13 -19.87
N ALA A 119 13.29 10.44 -20.13
CA ALA A 119 14.48 11.26 -19.91
C ALA A 119 14.86 11.38 -18.43
N PHE A 120 13.95 11.03 -17.50
CA PHE A 120 14.30 10.86 -16.09
C PHE A 120 15.19 9.64 -15.82
N ARG A 121 15.15 8.58 -16.64
CA ARG A 121 16.02 7.38 -16.42
C ARG A 121 17.51 7.74 -16.42
N PRO A 122 18.07 8.39 -17.46
CA PRO A 122 19.47 8.78 -17.45
C PRO A 122 19.76 9.87 -16.40
N LEU A 123 18.78 10.73 -16.08
CA LEU A 123 18.92 11.74 -15.02
C LEU A 123 19.12 11.10 -13.65
N VAL A 124 18.25 10.16 -13.26
CA VAL A 124 18.32 9.43 -11.99
C VAL A 124 19.63 8.66 -11.85
N LYS A 125 20.14 8.09 -12.95
CA LYS A 125 21.40 7.33 -12.96
C LYS A 125 22.64 8.19 -12.68
N ASN A 126 22.63 9.45 -13.10
CA ASN A 126 23.83 10.29 -13.14
C ASN A 126 23.83 11.44 -12.13
N ILE A 127 22.78 11.59 -11.33
CA ILE A 127 22.66 12.67 -10.34
C ILE A 127 23.12 12.22 -8.95
N ASN A 128 23.46 13.20 -8.11
CA ASN A 128 23.84 12.95 -6.73
C ASN A 128 22.65 12.46 -5.90
N ALA A 129 22.91 11.61 -4.91
CA ALA A 129 21.91 11.04 -4.01
C ALA A 129 21.01 12.09 -3.32
N ALA A 130 21.58 13.24 -2.97
CA ALA A 130 20.86 14.33 -2.30
C ALA A 130 19.79 14.99 -3.20
N GLU A 131 19.91 14.89 -4.52
CA GLU A 131 19.00 15.49 -5.50
C GLU A 131 17.95 14.50 -6.00
N LEU A 132 18.03 13.22 -5.63
CA LEU A 132 17.06 12.19 -6.01
C LEU A 132 15.68 12.35 -5.36
N PRO A 133 15.53 12.68 -4.06
CA PRO A 133 14.20 12.84 -3.44
C PRO A 133 13.26 13.79 -4.19
N PRO A 134 13.66 15.03 -4.57
CA PRO A 134 12.77 15.92 -5.31
C PRO A 134 12.45 15.42 -6.72
N ILE A 135 13.35 14.65 -7.37
CA ILE A 135 13.05 14.02 -8.66
C ILE A 135 11.95 12.97 -8.51
N VAL A 136 12.04 12.13 -7.49
CA VAL A 136 11.03 11.10 -7.20
C VAL A 136 9.68 11.73 -6.90
N GLU A 137 9.65 12.84 -6.16
CA GLU A 137 8.42 13.59 -5.90
C GLU A 137 7.81 14.16 -7.19
N GLN A 138 8.64 14.68 -8.11
CA GLN A 138 8.19 15.16 -9.42
C GLN A 138 7.62 14.03 -10.29
N LEU A 139 8.27 12.86 -10.31
CA LEU A 139 7.73 11.68 -10.99
C LEU A 139 6.40 11.23 -10.38
N GLY A 140 6.26 11.28 -9.06
CA GLY A 140 4.99 11.03 -8.38
C GLY A 140 3.89 12.00 -8.79
N LEU A 141 4.21 13.29 -8.91
CA LEU A 141 3.26 14.31 -9.42
C LEU A 141 2.85 14.04 -10.87
N ILE A 142 3.80 13.67 -11.74
CA ILE A 142 3.52 13.28 -13.13
C ILE A 142 2.57 12.08 -13.17
N ALA A 143 2.81 11.05 -12.33
CA ALA A 143 1.96 9.87 -12.26
C ALA A 143 0.53 10.23 -11.84
N VAL A 144 0.38 11.05 -10.79
CA VAL A 144 -0.93 11.51 -10.29
C VAL A 144 -1.69 12.32 -11.32
N ILE A 145 -1.01 13.25 -12.02
CA ILE A 145 -1.64 14.07 -13.07
C ILE A 145 -2.03 13.18 -14.26
N SER A 146 -1.19 12.25 -14.66
CA SER A 146 -1.49 11.28 -15.72
C SER A 146 -2.73 10.45 -15.39
N LEU A 147 -2.86 9.98 -14.14
CA LEU A 147 -4.05 9.27 -13.66
C LEU A 147 -5.31 10.14 -13.67
N LYS A 148 -5.21 11.42 -13.30
CA LYS A 148 -6.33 12.36 -13.38
C LYS A 148 -6.83 12.53 -14.81
N HIS A 149 -5.93 12.51 -15.79
CA HIS A 149 -6.26 12.59 -17.21
C HIS A 149 -6.54 11.24 -17.88
N ARG A 150 -6.63 10.13 -17.12
CA ARG A 150 -6.87 8.76 -17.62
C ARG A 150 -5.77 8.20 -18.54
N HIS A 151 -4.54 8.67 -18.38
CA HIS A 151 -3.38 8.16 -19.10
C HIS A 151 -2.61 7.17 -18.24
N ASN A 152 -3.21 5.99 -18.02
CA ASN A 152 -2.68 4.97 -17.10
C ASN A 152 -1.27 4.49 -17.51
N PHE A 153 -1.00 4.41 -18.82
CA PHE A 153 0.32 4.03 -19.33
C PHE A 153 1.44 5.00 -18.90
N LEU A 154 1.17 6.32 -18.90
CA LEU A 154 2.15 7.32 -18.48
C LEU A 154 2.40 7.26 -16.98
N ALA A 155 1.35 6.98 -16.20
CA ALA A 155 1.46 6.78 -14.76
C ALA A 155 2.30 5.53 -14.44
N ALA A 156 2.03 4.40 -15.10
CA ALA A 156 2.84 3.19 -14.97
C ALA A 156 4.32 3.48 -15.31
N ARG A 157 4.59 4.15 -16.44
CA ARG A 157 5.94 4.51 -16.88
C ARG A 157 6.69 5.37 -15.84
N ALA A 158 6.01 6.34 -15.23
CA ALA A 158 6.59 7.15 -14.16
C ALA A 158 6.89 6.31 -12.90
N VAL A 159 5.97 5.41 -12.52
CA VAL A 159 6.17 4.47 -11.41
C VAL A 159 7.37 3.55 -11.65
N GLU A 160 7.61 3.09 -12.88
CA GLU A 160 8.80 2.29 -13.19
C GLU A 160 10.10 3.02 -12.88
N ILE A 161 10.17 4.31 -13.21
CA ILE A 161 11.35 5.13 -12.97
C ILE A 161 11.51 5.42 -11.48
N ILE A 162 10.40 5.61 -10.75
CA ILE A 162 10.42 5.72 -9.28
C ILE A 162 11.05 4.47 -8.67
N PHE A 163 10.65 3.27 -9.08
CA PHE A 163 11.27 2.03 -8.61
C PHE A 163 12.74 1.89 -9.04
N ALA A 164 13.09 2.30 -10.28
CA ALA A 164 14.47 2.28 -10.75
C ALA A 164 15.41 3.17 -9.90
N SER A 165 14.89 4.24 -9.30
CA SER A 165 15.65 5.14 -8.41
C SER A 165 16.12 4.48 -7.11
N LEU A 166 15.44 3.40 -6.67
CA LEU A 166 15.85 2.63 -5.50
C LEU A 166 17.12 1.82 -5.77
N GLY A 167 17.34 1.40 -7.03
CA GLY A 167 18.52 0.62 -7.42
C GLY A 167 19.82 1.43 -7.51
N THR A 168 19.74 2.77 -7.54
CA THR A 168 20.91 3.64 -7.75
C THR A 168 21.59 4.08 -6.46
N VAL A 169 20.82 4.43 -5.41
CA VAL A 169 21.38 4.88 -4.13
C VAL A 169 20.45 4.51 -2.96
N GLN A 170 21.02 3.84 -1.97
CA GLN A 170 20.31 3.38 -0.76
C GLN A 170 20.33 4.43 0.37
N ALA A 171 19.97 5.69 0.06
CA ALA A 171 19.84 6.74 1.07
C ALA A 171 18.40 6.82 1.60
N ASP A 172 18.24 7.00 2.92
CA ASP A 172 16.93 7.02 3.57
C ASP A 172 16.00 8.13 3.05
N GLY A 173 16.56 9.26 2.62
CA GLY A 173 15.79 10.35 1.99
C GLY A 173 15.14 9.91 0.66
N VAL A 174 15.83 9.10 -0.14
CA VAL A 174 15.31 8.59 -1.43
C VAL A 174 14.21 7.58 -1.17
N ARG A 175 14.47 6.63 -0.26
CA ARG A 175 13.49 5.61 0.18
C ARG A 175 12.20 6.26 0.66
N THR A 176 12.31 7.32 1.46
CA THR A 176 11.16 8.07 1.98
C THR A 176 10.37 8.77 0.88
N ALA A 177 11.07 9.40 -0.07
CA ALA A 177 10.42 10.04 -1.21
C ALA A 177 9.69 9.02 -2.10
N VAL A 178 10.28 7.85 -2.32
CA VAL A 178 9.66 6.74 -3.07
C VAL A 178 8.38 6.28 -2.37
N MET A 179 8.43 6.00 -1.07
CA MET A 179 7.23 5.58 -0.32
C MET A 179 6.11 6.62 -0.35
N ARG A 180 6.46 7.91 -0.23
CA ARG A 180 5.50 9.01 -0.38
C ARG A 180 4.88 9.06 -1.79
N ALA A 181 5.70 8.93 -2.83
CA ALA A 181 5.23 8.93 -4.21
C ALA A 181 4.33 7.72 -4.51
N LEU A 182 4.70 6.52 -4.04
CA LEU A 182 3.90 5.30 -4.17
C LEU A 182 2.58 5.41 -3.40
N LYS A 183 2.59 5.97 -2.18
CA LYS A 183 1.38 6.24 -1.39
C LYS A 183 0.37 7.06 -2.18
N VAL A 184 0.79 8.22 -2.69
CA VAL A 184 -0.10 9.17 -3.38
C VAL A 184 -0.55 8.61 -4.73
N THR A 185 0.34 7.94 -5.47
CA THR A 185 0.01 7.33 -6.76
C THR A 185 -1.00 6.19 -6.59
N GLY A 186 -0.76 5.28 -5.63
CA GLY A 186 -1.68 4.18 -5.32
C GLY A 186 -3.05 4.68 -4.82
N LEU A 187 -3.08 5.70 -3.95
CA LEU A 187 -4.34 6.34 -3.53
C LEU A 187 -5.13 6.92 -4.71
N THR A 188 -4.43 7.52 -5.67
CA THR A 188 -5.04 8.09 -6.88
C THR A 188 -5.54 6.98 -7.80
N ALA A 189 -4.77 5.91 -7.99
CA ALA A 189 -5.16 4.75 -8.78
C ALA A 189 -6.40 4.06 -8.20
N LEU A 190 -6.42 3.82 -6.88
CA LEU A 190 -7.60 3.31 -6.15
C LEU A 190 -8.81 4.20 -6.31
N ARG A 191 -8.65 5.53 -6.22
CA ARG A 191 -9.77 6.47 -6.43
C ARG A 191 -10.33 6.39 -7.85
N ARG A 192 -9.53 6.01 -8.83
CA ARG A 192 -9.91 5.91 -10.25
C ARG A 192 -10.40 4.51 -10.64
N GLY A 193 -10.28 3.51 -9.76
CA GLY A 193 -10.58 2.12 -10.08
C GLY A 193 -9.54 1.44 -10.97
N ASP A 194 -8.30 1.95 -11.03
CA ASP A 194 -7.24 1.34 -11.84
C ASP A 194 -6.57 0.18 -11.08
N ALA A 195 -7.24 -0.97 -11.06
CA ALA A 195 -6.76 -2.18 -10.41
C ALA A 195 -5.45 -2.70 -11.03
N GLY A 196 -5.20 -2.44 -12.33
CA GLY A 196 -4.00 -2.87 -13.03
C GLY A 196 -2.75 -2.19 -12.47
N LEU A 197 -2.78 -0.85 -12.37
CA LEU A 197 -1.66 -0.10 -11.80
C LEU A 197 -1.43 -0.42 -10.32
N VAL A 198 -2.51 -0.60 -9.54
CA VAL A 198 -2.38 -0.99 -8.12
C VAL A 198 -1.66 -2.33 -7.98
N ARG A 199 -2.04 -3.34 -8.78
CA ARG A 199 -1.37 -4.65 -8.78
C ARG A 199 0.09 -4.57 -9.20
N GLU A 200 0.41 -3.73 -10.18
CA GLU A 200 1.79 -3.51 -10.61
C GLU A 200 2.64 -2.90 -9.49
N ILE A 201 2.11 -1.86 -8.81
CA ILE A 201 2.78 -1.25 -7.65
C ILE A 201 2.96 -2.29 -6.54
N GLN A 202 1.94 -3.08 -6.24
CA GLN A 202 2.01 -4.15 -5.23
C GLN A 202 3.10 -5.17 -5.56
N ALA A 203 3.17 -5.65 -6.80
CA ALA A 203 4.17 -6.63 -7.22
C ALA A 203 5.61 -6.08 -7.09
N LYS A 204 5.83 -4.84 -7.56
CA LYS A 204 7.14 -4.17 -7.46
C LYS A 204 7.52 -3.84 -6.01
N LEU A 205 6.56 -3.41 -5.20
CA LEU A 205 6.76 -3.13 -3.77
C LEU A 205 7.12 -4.41 -3.01
N ALA A 206 6.41 -5.53 -3.24
CA ALA A 206 6.72 -6.80 -2.60
C ALA A 206 8.13 -7.31 -2.97
N ALA A 207 8.50 -7.23 -4.25
CA ALA A 207 9.83 -7.63 -4.71
C ALA A 207 10.94 -6.78 -4.08
N TRP A 208 10.72 -5.47 -3.93
CA TRP A 208 11.68 -4.59 -3.28
C TRP A 208 11.76 -4.83 -1.77
N LEU A 209 10.64 -4.95 -1.07
CA LEU A 209 10.63 -5.21 0.38
C LEU A 209 11.29 -6.54 0.73
N ALA A 210 11.17 -7.56 -0.13
CA ALA A 210 11.84 -8.84 0.08
C ALA A 210 13.38 -8.74 0.01
N ALA A 211 13.92 -7.70 -0.63
CA ALA A 211 15.36 -7.44 -0.72
C ALA A 211 15.87 -6.49 0.37
N GLU A 212 14.99 -5.81 1.12
CA GLU A 212 15.37 -4.87 2.17
C GLU A 212 15.51 -5.57 3.53
N PRO A 213 16.42 -5.09 4.41
CA PRO A 213 16.57 -5.64 5.75
C PRO A 213 15.34 -5.31 6.62
N PRO A 214 15.00 -6.21 7.57
CA PRO A 214 13.79 -6.11 8.38
C PRO A 214 13.77 -4.91 9.35
N ASP A 215 14.93 -4.37 9.73
CA ASP A 215 15.03 -3.22 10.66
C ASP A 215 15.15 -1.86 9.95
N SER A 216 14.81 -1.80 8.66
CA SER A 216 14.89 -0.56 7.89
C SER A 216 13.77 0.43 8.25
N VAL A 217 14.08 1.73 8.23
CA VAL A 217 13.10 2.84 8.41
C VAL A 217 11.93 2.76 7.41
N ILE A 218 12.14 2.09 6.29
CA ILE A 218 11.11 1.83 5.26
C ILE A 218 9.93 1.06 5.83
N GLN A 219 10.18 0.13 6.74
CA GLN A 219 9.18 -0.78 7.28
C GLN A 219 8.04 -0.03 7.98
N GLU A 220 8.34 1.02 8.76
CA GLU A 220 7.30 1.89 9.34
C GLU A 220 6.49 2.64 8.29
N GLN A 221 7.15 3.06 7.20
CA GLN A 221 6.49 3.77 6.11
C GLN A 221 5.55 2.86 5.33
N VAL A 222 5.85 1.55 5.22
CA VAL A 222 4.97 0.55 4.59
C VAL A 222 3.64 0.50 5.32
N THR A 223 3.63 0.47 6.65
CA THR A 223 2.40 0.54 7.45
C THR A 223 1.55 1.74 7.03
N GLY A 224 2.16 2.92 6.92
CA GLY A 224 1.46 4.15 6.52
C GLY A 224 0.99 4.20 5.06
N VAL A 225 1.54 3.37 4.17
CA VAL A 225 1.05 3.20 2.78
C VAL A 225 -0.15 2.27 2.76
N LEU A 226 -0.01 1.09 3.37
CA LEU A 226 -1.05 0.06 3.37
C LEU A 226 -2.30 0.52 4.12
N SER A 227 -2.14 1.18 5.28
CA SER A 227 -3.28 1.72 6.04
C SER A 227 -4.02 2.81 5.28
N ALA A 228 -3.30 3.68 4.56
CA ALA A 228 -3.91 4.72 3.75
C ALA A 228 -4.70 4.12 2.57
N TRP A 229 -4.19 3.07 1.95
CA TRP A 229 -4.88 2.37 0.87
C TRP A 229 -6.12 1.63 1.38
N LEU A 230 -6.03 0.91 2.50
CA LEU A 230 -7.17 0.26 3.15
C LEU A 230 -8.25 1.29 3.50
N LEU A 231 -7.88 2.38 4.18
CA LEU A 231 -8.81 3.44 4.54
C LEU A 231 -9.48 4.07 3.32
N ARG A 232 -8.77 4.19 2.19
CA ARG A 232 -9.34 4.71 0.94
C ARG A 232 -10.39 3.76 0.37
N VAL A 233 -10.14 2.46 0.37
CA VAL A 233 -11.08 1.43 -0.11
C VAL A 233 -12.33 1.42 0.77
N VAL A 234 -12.15 1.43 2.10
CA VAL A 234 -13.26 1.52 3.07
C VAL A 234 -14.12 2.75 2.83
N LYS A 235 -13.50 3.93 2.71
CA LYS A 235 -14.22 5.18 2.40
C LYS A 235 -14.89 5.17 1.02
N ALA A 236 -14.45 4.31 0.09
CA ALA A 236 -15.10 4.16 -1.20
C ALA A 236 -16.36 3.28 -1.14
N GLY A 237 -16.46 2.40 -0.14
CA GLY A 237 -17.47 1.33 -0.11
C GLY A 237 -17.28 0.26 -1.20
N ASP A 238 -16.09 0.20 -1.82
CA ASP A 238 -15.84 -0.73 -2.93
C ASP A 238 -15.35 -2.08 -2.39
N ALA A 239 -16.30 -2.99 -2.14
CA ALA A 239 -16.03 -4.31 -1.62
C ALA A 239 -15.08 -5.14 -2.51
N SER A 240 -15.09 -4.90 -3.82
CA SER A 240 -14.29 -5.68 -4.79
C SER A 240 -12.78 -5.48 -4.64
N VAL A 241 -12.35 -4.38 -4.03
CA VAL A 241 -10.93 -4.03 -3.84
C VAL A 241 -10.43 -4.41 -2.45
N ILE A 242 -11.33 -4.68 -1.50
CA ILE A 242 -10.96 -5.06 -0.13
C ILE A 242 -10.20 -6.38 -0.14
N GLU A 243 -10.80 -7.43 -0.70
CA GLU A 243 -10.23 -8.78 -0.68
C GLU A 243 -8.82 -8.80 -1.33
N PRO A 244 -8.60 -8.30 -2.57
CA PRO A 244 -7.27 -8.25 -3.17
C PRO A 244 -6.23 -7.50 -2.34
N LEU A 245 -6.63 -6.42 -1.65
CA LEU A 245 -5.71 -5.65 -0.81
C LEU A 245 -5.39 -6.38 0.49
N THR A 246 -6.39 -7.00 1.14
CA THR A 246 -6.15 -7.81 2.35
C THR A 246 -5.31 -9.04 2.04
N ASP A 247 -5.54 -9.71 0.90
CA ASP A 247 -4.75 -10.85 0.44
C ASP A 247 -3.30 -10.47 0.19
N TYR A 248 -3.06 -9.31 -0.44
CA TYR A 248 -1.72 -8.79 -0.62
C TYR A 248 -0.99 -8.59 0.71
N ILE A 249 -1.66 -8.02 1.72
CA ILE A 249 -1.08 -7.83 3.06
C ILE A 249 -0.79 -9.19 3.73
N ARG A 250 -1.71 -10.16 3.65
CA ARG A 250 -1.47 -11.52 4.16
C ARG A 250 -0.27 -12.17 3.48
N GLN A 251 -0.17 -12.07 2.16
CA GLN A 251 0.97 -12.63 1.41
C GLN A 251 2.32 -12.03 1.83
N LEU A 252 2.37 -10.72 2.12
CA LEU A 252 3.58 -10.09 2.64
C LEU A 252 3.97 -10.64 4.02
N ALA A 253 2.97 -10.87 4.89
CA ALA A 253 3.17 -11.41 6.22
C ALA A 253 3.58 -12.91 6.18
N ASP A 254 2.88 -13.73 5.39
CA ASP A 254 3.15 -15.17 5.22
C ASP A 254 4.56 -15.43 4.67
N LYS A 255 5.00 -14.60 3.72
CA LYS A 255 6.36 -14.65 3.16
C LYS A 255 7.42 -14.05 4.09
N LYS A 256 7.03 -13.55 5.27
CA LYS A 256 7.91 -12.89 6.25
C LYS A 256 8.70 -11.72 5.66
N VAL A 257 8.09 -11.01 4.71
CA VAL A 257 8.67 -9.81 4.07
C VAL A 257 8.61 -8.60 5.03
N LEU A 258 7.62 -8.60 5.92
CA LEU A 258 7.42 -7.54 6.91
C LEU A 258 7.94 -7.98 8.28
N ALA A 259 8.62 -7.07 8.97
CA ALA A 259 9.05 -7.29 10.34
C ALA A 259 7.85 -7.33 11.31
N ASN A 260 8.01 -8.01 12.44
CA ASN A 260 6.95 -8.14 13.45
C ASN A 260 6.45 -6.78 13.97
N ASN A 261 7.33 -5.79 14.11
CA ASN A 261 6.96 -4.43 14.52
C ASN A 261 6.07 -3.74 13.46
N THR A 262 6.37 -3.94 12.17
CA THR A 262 5.56 -3.46 11.06
C THR A 262 4.18 -4.09 11.08
N LEU A 263 4.12 -5.41 11.25
CA LEU A 263 2.86 -6.15 11.35
C LEU A 263 2.03 -5.66 12.54
N ALA A 264 2.65 -5.43 13.70
CA ALA A 264 1.98 -4.86 14.86
C ALA A 264 1.42 -3.44 14.57
N GLY A 265 2.17 -2.60 13.84
CA GLY A 265 1.68 -1.31 13.37
C GLY A 265 0.47 -1.43 12.43
N ILE A 266 0.51 -2.38 11.48
CA ILE A 266 -0.61 -2.66 10.58
C ILE A 266 -1.84 -3.15 11.36
N VAL A 267 -1.66 -4.00 12.37
CA VAL A 267 -2.75 -4.46 13.26
C VAL A 267 -3.41 -3.27 13.96
N GLY A 268 -2.63 -2.32 14.48
CA GLY A 268 -3.16 -1.11 15.12
C GLY A 268 -3.99 -0.25 14.16
N GLU A 269 -3.49 -0.03 12.95
CA GLU A 269 -4.21 0.73 11.91
C GLU A 269 -5.48 0.00 11.43
N CYS A 270 -5.42 -1.32 11.22
CA CYS A 270 -6.58 -2.13 10.84
C CYS A 270 -7.68 -2.06 11.91
N SER A 271 -7.28 -2.10 13.18
CA SER A 271 -8.19 -2.00 14.32
C SER A 271 -8.93 -0.67 14.34
N HIS A 272 -8.22 0.44 14.09
CA HIS A 272 -8.83 1.76 13.98
C HIS A 272 -9.79 1.86 12.77
N ILE A 273 -9.38 1.36 11.61
CA ILE A 273 -10.20 1.40 10.38
C ILE A 273 -11.47 0.56 10.54
N ALA A 274 -11.37 -0.66 11.06
CA ALA A 274 -12.53 -1.53 11.30
C ALA A 274 -13.49 -0.93 12.33
N GLY A 275 -12.97 -0.31 13.40
CA GLY A 275 -13.79 0.41 14.38
C GLY A 275 -14.57 1.56 13.74
N MET A 276 -13.93 2.40 12.93
CA MET A 276 -14.62 3.48 12.20
C MET A 276 -15.70 2.95 11.26
N ASP A 277 -15.41 1.88 10.54
CA ASP A 277 -16.31 1.32 9.54
C ASP A 277 -17.46 0.51 10.14
N SER A 278 -17.30 -0.01 11.36
CA SER A 278 -18.36 -0.74 12.09
C SER A 278 -19.63 0.09 12.35
N LEU A 279 -19.53 1.42 12.25
CA LEU A 279 -20.65 2.34 12.36
C LEU A 279 -21.45 2.48 11.05
N ASN A 280 -20.95 1.92 9.94
CA ASN A 280 -21.62 1.95 8.65
C ASN A 280 -22.39 0.62 8.43
N PRO A 281 -23.73 0.63 8.41
CA PRO A 281 -24.53 -0.58 8.27
C PRO A 281 -24.42 -1.23 6.89
N PHE A 282 -23.96 -0.49 5.88
CA PHE A 282 -23.85 -0.98 4.50
C PHE A 282 -22.44 -1.44 4.14
N SER A 283 -21.46 -1.24 5.03
CA SER A 283 -20.08 -1.62 4.74
C SER A 283 -19.84 -3.08 5.08
N GLN A 284 -19.28 -3.81 4.11
CA GLN A 284 -18.82 -5.19 4.27
C GLN A 284 -17.34 -5.26 4.69
N ALA A 285 -16.70 -4.10 4.94
CA ALA A 285 -15.26 -4.03 5.13
C ALA A 285 -14.81 -4.33 6.56
N ALA A 286 -15.55 -3.84 7.56
CA ALA A 286 -15.21 -3.97 8.97
C ALA A 286 -14.88 -5.42 9.36
N GLY A 287 -15.74 -6.38 9.00
CA GLY A 287 -15.51 -7.81 9.27
C GLY A 287 -14.22 -8.34 8.62
N ALA A 288 -14.02 -8.05 7.33
CA ALA A 288 -12.82 -8.49 6.59
C ALA A 288 -11.52 -7.89 7.16
N ILE A 289 -11.54 -6.62 7.58
CA ILE A 289 -10.39 -5.92 8.16
C ILE A 289 -10.12 -6.41 9.58
N SER A 290 -11.16 -6.66 10.39
CA SER A 290 -11.02 -7.29 11.70
C SER A 290 -10.43 -8.69 11.59
N MET A 291 -10.85 -9.48 10.60
CA MET A 291 -10.25 -10.80 10.33
C MET A 291 -8.77 -10.67 9.96
N LEU A 292 -8.42 -9.75 9.06
CA LEU A 292 -7.02 -9.48 8.71
C LEU A 292 -6.20 -9.10 9.95
N SER A 293 -6.72 -8.20 10.80
CA SER A 293 -6.05 -7.77 12.04
C SER A 293 -5.76 -8.95 12.98
N LEU A 294 -6.74 -9.83 13.18
CA LEU A 294 -6.58 -11.02 14.01
C LEU A 294 -5.56 -12.01 13.41
N ASP A 295 -5.65 -12.29 12.10
CA ASP A 295 -4.73 -13.20 11.41
C ASP A 295 -3.27 -12.70 11.52
N LEU A 296 -3.04 -11.39 11.30
CA LEU A 296 -1.71 -10.79 11.44
C LEU A 296 -1.21 -10.84 12.90
N ALA A 297 -2.08 -10.58 13.88
CA ALA A 297 -1.71 -10.62 15.29
C ALA A 297 -1.31 -12.04 15.75
N VAL A 298 -1.93 -13.10 15.21
CA VAL A 298 -1.50 -14.49 15.46
C VAL A 298 -0.08 -14.73 14.91
N GLN A 299 0.27 -14.16 13.76
CA GLN A 299 1.60 -14.32 13.17
C GLN A 299 2.69 -13.61 13.99
N VAL A 300 2.40 -12.41 14.52
CA VAL A 300 3.34 -11.65 15.36
C VAL A 300 3.68 -12.40 16.65
N ARG A 301 2.75 -13.19 17.19
CA ARG A 301 2.90 -13.95 18.46
C ARG A 301 3.26 -13.09 19.68
N ALA A 302 2.85 -11.81 19.68
CA ALA A 302 2.99 -10.92 20.82
C ALA A 302 1.65 -10.77 21.54
N ASN A 303 1.63 -11.09 22.85
CA ASN A 303 0.41 -11.01 23.67
C ASN A 303 -0.23 -9.61 23.68
N ALA A 304 0.59 -8.55 23.64
CA ALA A 304 0.10 -7.18 23.60
C ALA A 304 -0.64 -6.87 22.29
N THR A 305 -0.05 -7.22 21.15
CA THR A 305 -0.64 -7.05 19.81
C THR A 305 -1.90 -7.90 19.63
N TRP A 306 -1.88 -9.15 20.12
CA TRP A 306 -3.06 -10.02 20.11
C TRP A 306 -4.21 -9.43 20.93
N ARG A 307 -3.94 -9.00 22.16
CA ARG A 307 -4.95 -8.38 23.02
C ARG A 307 -5.53 -7.13 22.37
N GLN A 308 -4.68 -6.26 21.81
CA GLN A 308 -5.13 -5.07 21.08
C GLN A 308 -6.08 -5.44 19.92
N ALA A 309 -5.73 -6.43 19.10
CA ALA A 309 -6.57 -6.87 17.98
C ALA A 309 -7.92 -7.43 18.44
N VAL A 310 -7.91 -8.28 19.48
CA VAL A 310 -9.13 -8.88 20.04
C VAL A 310 -10.03 -7.82 20.69
N ASP A 311 -9.47 -6.97 21.55
CA ASP A 311 -10.24 -5.92 22.24
C ASP A 311 -10.86 -4.95 21.21
N SER A 312 -10.14 -4.60 20.15
CA SER A 312 -10.63 -3.72 19.09
C SER A 312 -11.72 -4.37 18.23
N ALA A 313 -11.56 -5.66 17.87
CA ALA A 313 -12.61 -6.41 17.17
C ALA A 313 -13.86 -6.57 18.04
N GLY A 314 -13.70 -6.81 19.35
CA GLY A 314 -14.79 -6.84 20.32
C GLY A 314 -15.51 -5.50 20.46
N GLN A 315 -14.77 -4.39 20.47
CA GLN A 315 -15.36 -3.05 20.46
C GLN A 315 -16.14 -2.77 19.17
N ALA A 316 -15.57 -3.07 18.01
CA ALA A 316 -16.25 -2.92 16.72
C ALA A 316 -17.55 -3.76 16.65
N ALA A 317 -17.50 -5.01 17.12
CA ALA A 317 -18.67 -5.89 17.21
C ALA A 317 -19.75 -5.32 18.14
N ARG A 318 -19.39 -4.88 19.35
CA ARG A 318 -20.34 -4.24 20.28
C ARG A 318 -20.96 -2.97 19.70
N LEU A 319 -20.17 -2.13 19.04
CA LEU A 319 -20.66 -0.91 18.40
C LEU A 319 -21.66 -1.23 17.30
N ALA A 320 -21.35 -2.19 16.42
CA ALA A 320 -22.26 -2.63 15.37
C ALA A 320 -23.57 -3.19 15.94
N VAL A 321 -23.49 -4.09 16.93
CA VAL A 321 -24.64 -4.69 17.62
C VAL A 321 -25.44 -3.69 18.47
N THR A 322 -24.86 -2.55 18.83
CA THR A 322 -25.64 -1.48 19.49
C THR A 322 -26.51 -0.73 18.49
N GLN A 323 -26.04 -0.59 17.25
CA GLN A 323 -26.75 0.13 16.20
C GLN A 323 -27.71 -0.74 15.40
N ARG A 324 -27.46 -2.05 15.38
CA ARG A 324 -28.14 -3.06 14.56
C ARG A 324 -28.37 -4.32 15.38
N SER A 325 -29.23 -5.22 14.92
CA SER A 325 -29.38 -6.53 15.61
C SER A 325 -28.12 -7.39 15.52
N LEU A 326 -28.02 -8.40 16.39
CA LEU A 326 -26.93 -9.39 16.37
C LEU A 326 -26.84 -10.11 15.02
N ALA A 327 -27.99 -10.51 14.46
CA ALA A 327 -28.07 -11.17 13.17
C ALA A 327 -27.57 -10.28 12.01
N GLU A 328 -27.95 -9.00 12.01
CA GLU A 328 -27.53 -8.04 10.97
C GLU A 328 -26.05 -7.64 11.06
N SER A 329 -25.46 -7.73 12.25
CA SER A 329 -24.05 -7.40 12.50
C SER A 329 -23.13 -8.62 12.52
N PHE A 330 -23.65 -9.78 12.12
CA PHE A 330 -22.94 -11.05 12.28
C PHE A 330 -21.62 -11.06 11.50
N ASP A 331 -21.54 -10.37 10.37
CA ASP A 331 -20.31 -10.20 9.57
C ASP A 331 -19.16 -9.54 10.34
N ILE A 332 -19.47 -8.63 11.27
CA ILE A 332 -18.49 -7.95 12.14
C ILE A 332 -18.17 -8.79 13.39
N VAL A 333 -19.11 -9.61 13.85
CA VAL A 333 -18.92 -10.55 14.97
C VAL A 333 -18.12 -11.79 14.54
N TYR A 334 -18.34 -12.24 13.31
CA TYR A 334 -17.79 -13.46 12.71
C TYR A 334 -16.27 -13.61 12.90
N PRO A 335 -15.43 -12.57 12.70
CA PRO A 335 -13.98 -12.67 12.87
C PRO A 335 -13.54 -13.17 14.25
N LEU A 336 -14.20 -12.74 15.33
CA LEU A 336 -13.89 -13.20 16.68
C LEU A 336 -14.17 -14.69 16.82
N LEU A 337 -15.34 -15.13 16.38
CA LEU A 337 -15.77 -16.53 16.47
C LEU A 337 -14.87 -17.45 15.64
N GLU A 338 -14.59 -17.05 14.41
CA GLU A 338 -13.79 -17.83 13.47
C GLU A 338 -12.30 -17.89 13.88
N ALA A 339 -11.71 -16.80 14.36
CA ALA A 339 -10.36 -16.83 14.93
C ALA A 339 -10.31 -17.75 16.16
N GLY A 340 -11.34 -17.71 17.03
CA GLY A 340 -11.46 -18.61 18.17
C GLY A 340 -11.55 -20.08 17.78
N ARG A 341 -12.36 -20.39 16.76
CA ARG A 341 -12.50 -21.74 16.21
C ARG A 341 -11.18 -22.27 15.66
N ARG A 342 -10.44 -21.45 14.91
CA ARG A 342 -9.12 -21.81 14.36
C ARG A 342 -8.11 -22.08 15.47
N LEU A 343 -8.07 -21.23 16.51
CA LEU A 343 -7.21 -21.43 17.68
C LEU A 343 -7.57 -22.70 18.45
N LEU A 344 -8.86 -22.97 18.67
CA LEU A 344 -9.32 -24.21 19.31
C LEU A 344 -8.93 -25.45 18.49
N ALA A 345 -9.13 -25.43 17.17
CA ALA A 345 -8.74 -26.53 16.31
C ALA A 345 -7.22 -26.77 16.37
N ALA A 346 -6.42 -25.70 16.38
CA ALA A 346 -4.97 -25.80 16.53
C ALA A 346 -4.55 -26.34 17.91
N GLU A 347 -5.22 -25.94 18.99
CA GLU A 347 -5.00 -26.48 20.35
C GLU A 347 -5.34 -27.97 20.45
N LEU A 348 -6.48 -28.40 19.88
CA LEU A 348 -6.92 -29.80 19.92
C LEU A 348 -6.00 -30.71 19.08
N ASN A 349 -5.48 -30.20 17.97
CA ASN A 349 -4.58 -30.96 17.10
C ASN A 349 -3.12 -30.99 17.59
N SER A 350 -2.72 -30.15 18.55
CA SER A 350 -1.37 -30.19 19.10
C SER A 350 -1.27 -31.23 20.22
N SER A 351 -0.66 -32.38 19.91
CA SER A 351 -0.63 -33.52 20.82
C SER A 351 0.40 -33.42 21.95
N LEU A 352 1.44 -32.57 21.87
CA LEU A 352 2.59 -32.70 22.78
C LEU A 352 3.32 -31.41 23.21
N VAL A 353 2.97 -30.22 22.68
CA VAL A 353 3.67 -28.96 23.02
C VAL A 353 2.70 -27.97 23.64
N ASN A 354 2.95 -27.59 24.90
CA ASN A 354 2.24 -26.49 25.57
C ASN A 354 2.64 -25.15 24.95
N ASP A 355 1.93 -24.74 23.89
CA ASP A 355 2.05 -23.42 23.29
C ASP A 355 1.36 -22.38 24.19
N ILE A 356 2.12 -21.79 25.11
CA ILE A 356 1.63 -20.81 26.09
C ILE A 356 0.92 -19.63 25.41
N PHE A 357 1.46 -19.15 24.27
CA PHE A 357 0.84 -18.06 23.53
C PHE A 357 -0.54 -18.44 23.04
N ARG A 358 -0.70 -19.63 22.46
CA ARG A 358 -1.96 -20.11 21.90
C ARG A 358 -3.03 -20.31 22.98
N GLN A 359 -2.68 -20.91 24.11
CA GLN A 359 -3.59 -21.07 25.25
C GLN A 359 -4.04 -19.72 25.80
N HIS A 360 -3.10 -18.78 25.99
CA HIS A 360 -3.40 -17.44 26.46
C HIS A 360 -4.26 -16.66 25.45
N SER A 361 -3.97 -16.82 24.17
CA SER A 361 -4.69 -16.16 23.08
C SER A 361 -6.13 -16.63 22.97
N LEU A 362 -6.35 -17.95 23.03
CA LEU A 362 -7.68 -18.55 23.06
C LEU A 362 -8.46 -18.09 24.30
N TYR A 363 -7.83 -18.02 25.46
CA TYR A 363 -8.46 -17.52 26.68
C TYR A 363 -8.91 -16.06 26.55
N ILE A 364 -8.05 -15.16 26.04
CA ILE A 364 -8.39 -13.75 25.81
C ILE A 364 -9.60 -13.64 24.88
N LEU A 365 -9.58 -14.39 23.77
CA LEU A 365 -10.65 -14.35 22.78
C LEU A 365 -11.96 -14.92 23.32
N MET A 366 -11.93 -16.03 24.05
CA MET A 366 -13.11 -16.59 24.71
C MET A 366 -13.73 -15.60 25.69
N ARG A 367 -12.90 -14.89 26.46
CA ARG A 367 -13.36 -13.85 27.38
C ARG A 367 -14.06 -12.72 26.61
N GLU A 368 -13.50 -12.26 25.50
CA GLU A 368 -14.08 -11.21 24.68
C GLU A 368 -15.42 -11.64 24.03
N CYS A 369 -15.49 -12.87 23.51
CA CYS A 369 -16.73 -13.44 22.99
C CYS A 369 -17.81 -13.51 24.08
N MET A 370 -17.45 -13.89 25.31
CA MET A 370 -18.40 -13.90 26.42
C MET A 370 -18.83 -12.51 26.84
N GLN A 371 -17.95 -11.52 26.82
CA GLN A 371 -18.34 -10.14 27.08
C GLN A 371 -19.34 -9.62 26.03
N LEU A 372 -19.19 -10.03 24.77
CA LEU A 372 -20.18 -9.73 23.73
C LEU A 372 -21.53 -10.42 24.01
N VAL A 373 -21.53 -11.70 24.38
CA VAL A 373 -22.75 -12.44 24.74
C VAL A 373 -23.45 -11.80 25.95
N ASP A 374 -22.70 -11.48 27.00
CA ASP A 374 -23.22 -10.79 28.18
C ASP A 374 -23.77 -9.41 27.81
N PHE A 375 -23.10 -8.68 26.92
CA PHE A 375 -23.55 -7.38 26.41
C PHE A 375 -24.90 -7.49 25.70
N VAL A 376 -25.06 -8.43 24.77
CA VAL A 376 -26.33 -8.67 24.06
C VAL A 376 -27.45 -9.09 25.03
N SER A 377 -27.14 -9.95 26.01
CA SER A 377 -28.14 -10.39 27.01
C SER A 377 -28.66 -9.23 27.87
N ARG A 378 -27.84 -8.21 28.10
CA ARG A 378 -28.24 -7.02 28.85
C ARG A 378 -29.09 -6.07 28.03
N GLN A 379 -28.95 -6.09 26.70
CA GLN A 379 -29.84 -5.34 25.81
C GLN A 379 -31.23 -5.99 25.74
N ASN A 380 -31.28 -7.33 25.82
CA ASN A 380 -32.51 -8.11 25.75
C ASN A 380 -32.75 -8.92 27.02
N PHE A 381 -33.40 -8.32 28.03
CA PHE A 381 -33.64 -8.92 29.35
C PHE A 381 -34.41 -10.26 29.36
N THR A 382 -35.01 -10.65 28.24
CA THR A 382 -35.75 -11.90 28.07
C THR A 382 -34.91 -13.04 27.51
N ILE A 383 -33.71 -12.76 26.99
CA ILE A 383 -32.87 -13.71 26.27
C ILE A 383 -31.70 -14.14 27.15
N THR A 384 -31.50 -15.46 27.30
CA THR A 384 -30.38 -15.98 28.07
C THR A 384 -29.10 -16.03 27.23
N ALA A 385 -27.94 -16.10 27.90
CA ALA A 385 -26.67 -16.29 27.19
C ALA A 385 -26.63 -17.58 26.34
N ALA A 386 -27.40 -18.61 26.72
CA ALA A 386 -27.51 -19.84 25.94
C ALA A 386 -28.22 -19.59 24.60
N ASP A 387 -29.30 -18.81 24.62
CA ASP A 387 -30.08 -18.46 23.44
C ASP A 387 -29.25 -17.61 22.46
N ILE A 388 -28.42 -16.69 22.99
CA ILE A 388 -27.51 -15.87 22.17
C ILE A 388 -26.42 -16.74 21.52
N ILE A 389 -25.84 -17.69 22.27
CA ILE A 389 -24.86 -18.63 21.72
C ILE A 389 -25.49 -19.49 20.61
N ASP A 390 -26.76 -19.88 20.76
CA ASP A 390 -27.50 -20.62 19.73
C ASP A 390 -27.81 -19.72 18.50
N GLU A 391 -28.19 -18.47 18.72
CA GLU A 391 -28.37 -17.48 17.64
C GLU A 391 -27.06 -17.28 16.85
N LEU A 392 -25.93 -17.13 17.55
CA LEU A 392 -24.60 -17.07 16.93
C LEU A 392 -24.30 -18.34 16.12
N TYR A 393 -24.60 -19.52 16.68
CA TYR A 393 -24.44 -20.79 15.96
C TYR A 393 -25.24 -20.81 14.66
N LEU A 394 -26.52 -20.45 14.72
CA LEU A 394 -27.43 -20.46 13.58
C LEU A 394 -27.01 -19.46 12.49
N ASN A 395 -26.55 -18.27 12.87
CA ASN A 395 -26.05 -17.29 11.91
C ASN A 395 -24.71 -17.73 11.29
N TRP A 396 -23.85 -18.38 12.08
CA TRP A 396 -22.53 -18.83 11.63
C TRP A 396 -22.60 -19.97 10.61
N ILE A 397 -23.51 -20.93 10.78
CA ILE A 397 -23.68 -22.04 9.84
C ILE A 397 -24.33 -21.62 8.51
N LYS A 398 -25.04 -20.48 8.49
CA LYS A 398 -25.64 -19.91 7.27
C LYS A 398 -24.61 -19.23 6.37
N CYS A 399 -23.43 -18.88 6.88
CA CYS A 399 -22.39 -18.24 6.09
C CYS A 399 -21.83 -19.19 5.00
N PRO A 400 -21.79 -18.77 3.73
CA PRO A 400 -21.30 -19.60 2.62
C PRO A 400 -19.87 -20.10 2.79
N ALA A 401 -19.00 -19.32 3.45
CA ALA A 401 -17.61 -19.68 3.68
C ALA A 401 -17.42 -20.91 4.60
N ASN A 402 -18.46 -21.35 5.32
CA ASN A 402 -18.36 -22.38 6.36
C ASN A 402 -19.00 -23.72 5.98
N THR A 403 -19.28 -23.94 4.69
CA THR A 403 -19.81 -25.23 4.21
C THR A 403 -18.93 -26.39 4.68
N GLY A 404 -19.51 -27.36 5.40
CA GLY A 404 -18.79 -28.51 5.95
C GLY A 404 -18.13 -28.30 7.33
N GLN A 405 -18.14 -27.09 7.90
CA GLN A 405 -17.47 -26.80 9.17
C GLN A 405 -18.36 -26.91 10.42
N GLN A 406 -19.63 -27.32 10.25
CA GLN A 406 -20.65 -27.36 11.30
C GLN A 406 -20.22 -28.03 12.60
N LYS A 407 -19.48 -29.15 12.51
CA LYS A 407 -18.96 -29.86 13.70
C LYS A 407 -17.99 -28.99 14.50
N SER A 408 -17.06 -28.31 13.83
CA SER A 408 -16.05 -27.46 14.49
C SER A 408 -16.67 -26.19 15.08
N ILE A 409 -17.65 -25.62 14.40
CA ILE A 409 -18.44 -24.48 14.90
C ILE A 409 -19.19 -24.88 16.18
N ARG A 410 -19.91 -26.02 16.14
CA ARG A 410 -20.62 -26.54 17.31
C ARG A 410 -19.71 -26.76 18.52
N LYS A 411 -18.50 -27.32 18.30
CA LYS A 411 -17.50 -27.51 19.38
C LYS A 411 -17.12 -26.18 20.04
N PHE A 412 -16.90 -25.13 19.24
CA PHE A 412 -16.55 -23.82 19.78
C PHE A 412 -17.70 -23.19 20.57
N CYS A 413 -18.94 -23.26 20.07
CA CYS A 413 -20.12 -22.81 20.82
C CYS A 413 -20.31 -23.58 22.14
N GLN A 414 -20.08 -24.90 22.14
CA GLN A 414 -20.08 -25.72 23.37
C GLN A 414 -19.01 -25.27 24.36
N LEU A 415 -17.81 -24.96 23.88
CA LEU A 415 -16.72 -24.45 24.72
C LEU A 415 -17.10 -23.10 25.36
N LEU A 416 -17.68 -22.18 24.59
CA LEU A 416 -18.19 -20.90 25.10
C LEU A 416 -19.25 -21.12 26.20
N PHE A 417 -20.21 -22.01 25.95
CA PHE A 417 -21.25 -22.36 26.92
C PHE A 417 -20.68 -22.96 28.21
N LEU A 418 -19.73 -23.89 28.11
CA LEU A 418 -19.05 -24.49 29.28
C LEU A 418 -18.27 -23.43 30.07
N TYR A 419 -17.59 -22.53 29.36
CA TYR A 419 -16.85 -21.44 29.98
C TYR A 419 -17.78 -20.47 30.72
N TYR A 420 -18.93 -20.14 30.15
CA TYR A 420 -19.97 -19.35 30.81
C TYR A 420 -20.48 -19.99 32.11
N ILE A 421 -20.82 -21.28 32.08
CA ILE A 421 -21.26 -22.01 33.27
C ILE A 421 -20.19 -21.97 34.35
N ARG A 422 -18.92 -22.14 33.98
CA ARG A 422 -17.79 -22.09 34.92
C ARG A 422 -17.64 -20.71 35.56
N ILE A 423 -17.75 -19.63 34.78
CA ILE A 423 -17.70 -18.25 35.31
C ILE A 423 -18.88 -18.01 36.25
N LYS A 424 -20.11 -18.35 35.88
CA LYS A 424 -21.29 -18.17 36.75
C LYS A 424 -21.19 -18.95 38.05
N ARG A 425 -20.69 -20.19 38.01
CA ARG A 425 -20.43 -20.99 39.22
C ARG A 425 -19.40 -20.32 40.12
N ARG A 426 -18.32 -19.79 39.55
CA ARG A 426 -17.30 -19.04 40.30
C ARG A 426 -17.84 -17.74 40.87
N GLN A 427 -18.65 -16.99 40.14
CA GLN A 427 -19.28 -15.77 40.67
C GLN A 427 -20.19 -16.10 41.86
N LYS A 428 -20.98 -17.18 41.77
CA LYS A 428 -21.79 -17.67 42.89
C LYS A 428 -20.95 -18.13 44.10
N CYS A 429 -19.81 -18.78 43.87
CA CYS A 429 -18.87 -19.15 44.93
C CYS A 429 -18.10 -17.95 45.50
N ALA A 430 -17.68 -16.99 44.68
CA ALA A 430 -16.94 -15.80 45.12
C ALA A 430 -17.81 -14.80 45.88
N THR A 431 -19.12 -14.75 45.58
CA THR A 431 -20.10 -14.06 46.44
C THR A 431 -20.31 -14.78 47.79
N ALA A 432 -19.91 -16.04 47.92
CA ALA A 432 -19.96 -16.82 49.16
C ALA A 432 -18.63 -16.81 49.93
N GLU A 433 -17.49 -16.69 49.23
CA GLU A 433 -16.14 -16.68 49.79
C GLU A 433 -15.30 -15.62 49.07
N GLY A 434 -15.06 -14.48 49.73
CA GLY A 434 -14.43 -13.27 49.17
C GLY A 434 -12.98 -13.47 48.70
N SER A 435 -12.79 -14.12 47.55
CA SER A 435 -11.49 -14.40 46.94
C SER A 435 -11.36 -13.78 45.54
N SER A 436 -10.14 -13.32 45.24
CA SER A 436 -9.80 -12.36 44.19
C SER A 436 -10.02 -12.84 42.75
N PHE A 437 -10.57 -11.95 41.93
CA PHE A 437 -11.03 -12.15 40.54
C PHE A 437 -9.92 -12.26 39.46
N TYR A 438 -8.64 -12.24 39.83
CA TYR A 438 -7.54 -11.89 38.91
C TYR A 438 -6.58 -13.02 38.48
N ALA A 439 -6.82 -14.29 38.85
CA ALA A 439 -5.94 -15.39 38.43
C ALA A 439 -6.23 -15.82 36.97
N PRO A 440 -5.26 -15.77 36.05
CA PRO A 440 -5.41 -16.29 34.70
C PRO A 440 -5.35 -17.83 34.72
N ASP A 441 -6.50 -18.49 34.74
CA ASP A 441 -6.55 -19.95 34.56
C ASP A 441 -6.52 -20.28 33.07
N THR A 442 -5.40 -20.83 32.61
CA THR A 442 -5.28 -21.48 31.31
C THR A 442 -6.19 -22.71 31.23
N ILE A 443 -6.49 -23.18 30.02
CA ILE A 443 -7.29 -24.40 29.81
C ILE A 443 -6.55 -25.58 30.46
N THR A 444 -7.11 -26.10 31.55
CA THR A 444 -6.50 -27.20 32.31
C THR A 444 -6.56 -28.53 31.53
N LEU A 445 -5.63 -29.44 31.82
CA LEU A 445 -5.61 -30.81 31.26
C LEU A 445 -6.96 -31.53 31.41
N ALA A 446 -7.63 -31.36 32.55
CA ALA A 446 -8.98 -31.91 32.78
C ALA A 446 -10.03 -31.39 31.79
N ASN A 447 -9.93 -30.14 31.30
CA ASN A 447 -10.82 -29.63 30.27
C ASN A 447 -10.55 -30.29 28.91
N ARG A 448 -9.26 -30.56 28.60
CA ARG A 448 -8.87 -31.28 27.37
C ARG A 448 -9.39 -32.72 27.40
N GLU A 449 -9.27 -33.41 28.52
CA GLU A 449 -9.79 -34.78 28.71
C GLU A 449 -11.31 -34.84 28.64
N ARG A 450 -12.02 -33.86 29.20
CA ARG A 450 -13.50 -33.80 29.10
C ARG A 450 -13.97 -33.57 27.67
N LEU A 451 -13.25 -32.76 26.90
CA LEU A 451 -13.49 -32.57 25.47
C LEU A 451 -13.18 -33.85 24.68
N ALA A 452 -12.14 -34.61 25.08
CA ALA A 452 -11.81 -35.91 24.51
C ALA A 452 -12.91 -36.97 24.75
N GLN A 453 -13.38 -37.08 26.01
CA GLN A 453 -14.42 -38.02 26.44
C GLN A 453 -15.77 -37.81 25.75
N LEU A 454 -16.04 -36.60 25.25
CA LEU A 454 -17.22 -36.29 24.43
C LEU A 454 -17.09 -36.79 22.97
N GLY A 455 -16.07 -37.60 22.65
CA GLY A 455 -15.88 -38.26 21.35
C GLY A 455 -15.13 -37.41 20.33
N TYR A 456 -14.18 -36.58 20.78
CA TYR A 456 -13.58 -35.53 19.93
C TYR A 456 -12.05 -35.46 19.93
N LEU A 457 -11.36 -36.46 20.49
CA LEU A 457 -10.00 -36.84 20.09
C LEU A 457 -10.10 -38.19 19.36
N ILE A 458 -9.35 -38.34 18.26
CA ILE A 458 -8.88 -39.67 17.86
C ILE A 458 -7.66 -39.96 18.71
#